data_AF-A0A166LFT0-F1
#
_entry.id   AF-A0A166LFT0-F1
#
_cell.length_a   1.000
_cell.length_b   1.000
_cell.length_c   1.000
_cell.angle_alpha   90.00
_cell.angle_beta   90.00
_cell.angle_gamma   90.00
#
_symmetry.space_group_name_H-M   'P 1'
#
loop_
_entity.id
_entity.type
_entity.pdbx_description
1 polymer ?
#
loop_
_entity_poly.entity_id
_entity_poly.type
_entity_poly.pdbx_seq_one_letter_code
_entity_poly.pdbx_strand_id
1 'polypeptide(L)'
;MVQYTEHEINLALEAIGNGQSVKKAAYEYGIPRTTLQSRLYGSQRRAAAFADLQRLFVSQEAKLASWVQIQADLGLAPTHQQIREFAQRILNAMGDTQPLGKRWVNAFIRRNPSIKVQRSRSIDSRRVNGASAEVIRNWFKYLAILVISAI
;
A
#
# COMPACT_ATOMS: atom_id res chain seq x y z
N MET A 1 20.93 -10.63 -6.85
CA MET A 1 19.69 -9.81 -6.90
C MET A 1 19.16 -9.86 -8.32
N VAL A 2 17.84 -9.92 -8.50
CA VAL A 2 17.23 -9.84 -9.83
C VAL A 2 17.49 -8.44 -10.37
N GLN A 3 18.17 -8.33 -11.51
CA GLN A 3 18.60 -7.04 -12.10
C GLN A 3 17.52 -6.35 -12.95
N TYR A 4 16.40 -7.02 -13.19
CA TYR A 4 15.34 -6.55 -14.10
C TYR A 4 13.99 -6.43 -13.38
N THR A 5 13.20 -5.44 -13.81
CA THR A 5 11.89 -5.05 -13.31
C THR A 5 10.77 -5.65 -14.17
N GLU A 6 9.55 -5.69 -13.64
CA GLU A 6 8.38 -6.09 -14.43
C GLU A 6 8.10 -5.16 -15.61
N HIS A 7 8.50 -3.89 -15.51
CA HIS A 7 8.38 -2.94 -16.60
C HIS A 7 9.29 -3.33 -17.77
N GLU A 8 10.55 -3.64 -17.50
CA GLU A 8 11.51 -4.11 -18.51
C GLU A 8 11.08 -5.45 -19.13
N ILE A 9 10.48 -6.35 -18.35
CA ILE A 9 9.88 -7.59 -18.88
C ILE A 9 8.77 -7.26 -19.88
N ASN A 10 7.85 -6.33 -19.55
CA ASN A 10 6.76 -5.98 -20.46
C ASN A 10 7.29 -5.33 -21.75
N LEU A 11 8.27 -4.41 -21.64
CA LEU A 11 8.91 -3.80 -22.81
C LEU A 11 9.59 -4.84 -23.71
N ALA A 12 10.29 -5.80 -23.11
CA ALA A 12 10.90 -6.90 -23.85
C ALA A 12 9.86 -7.79 -24.55
N LEU A 13 8.70 -8.03 -23.93
CA LEU A 13 7.60 -8.79 -24.53
C LEU A 13 6.93 -8.02 -25.68
N GLU A 14 6.74 -6.70 -25.54
CA GLU A 14 6.25 -5.84 -26.62
C GLU A 14 7.22 -5.83 -27.81
N ALA A 15 8.52 -5.73 -27.56
CA ALA A 15 9.54 -5.78 -28.60
C ALA A 15 9.53 -7.12 -29.35
N ILE A 16 9.30 -8.23 -28.64
CA ILE A 16 9.10 -9.56 -29.26
C ILE A 16 7.81 -9.59 -30.09
N GLY A 17 6.71 -9.02 -29.59
CA GLY A 17 5.46 -8.87 -30.34
C GLY A 17 5.61 -8.05 -31.62
N ASN A 18 6.51 -7.05 -31.60
CA ASN A 18 6.88 -6.22 -32.74
C ASN A 18 7.88 -6.88 -33.70
N GLY A 19 8.18 -8.17 -33.52
CA GLY A 19 9.01 -8.97 -34.43
C GLY A 19 10.47 -9.13 -34.02
N GLN A 20 10.90 -8.64 -32.85
CA GLN A 20 12.24 -8.98 -32.35
C GLN A 20 12.31 -10.45 -31.91
N SER A 21 13.48 -11.08 -32.12
CA SER A 21 13.70 -12.43 -31.58
C SER A 21 13.86 -12.40 -30.06
N VAL A 22 13.40 -13.46 -29.39
CA VAL A 22 13.53 -13.60 -27.92
C VAL A 22 14.99 -13.47 -27.46
N LYS A 23 15.96 -13.94 -28.27
CA LYS A 23 17.39 -13.82 -27.96
C LYS A 23 17.87 -12.37 -28.00
N LYS A 24 17.40 -11.59 -28.99
CA LYS A 24 17.74 -10.17 -29.12
C LYS A 24 17.15 -9.36 -27.96
N ALA A 25 15.86 -9.55 -27.67
CA ALA A 25 15.20 -8.89 -26.55
C ALA A 25 15.83 -9.28 -25.19
N ALA A 26 16.22 -10.54 -25.00
CA ALA A 26 16.92 -10.97 -23.79
C ALA A 26 18.24 -10.22 -23.57
N TYR A 27 19.01 -10.02 -24.64
CA TYR A 27 20.28 -9.30 -24.59
C TYR A 27 20.08 -7.79 -24.38
N GLU A 28 19.16 -7.18 -25.13
CA GLU A 28 18.87 -5.74 -25.11
C GLU A 28 18.36 -5.26 -23.75
N TYR A 29 17.47 -6.03 -23.12
CA TYR A 29 16.87 -5.69 -21.82
C TYR A 29 17.59 -6.34 -20.62
N GLY A 30 18.66 -7.11 -20.84
CA GLY A 30 19.39 -7.80 -19.76
C GLY A 30 18.56 -8.86 -19.02
N ILE A 31 17.55 -9.44 -19.67
CA ILE A 31 16.61 -10.40 -19.07
C ILE A 31 16.98 -11.81 -19.52
N PRO A 32 17.10 -12.80 -18.62
CA PRO A 32 17.33 -14.19 -19.01
C PRO A 32 16.28 -14.68 -20.01
N ARG A 33 16.73 -15.29 -21.11
CA ARG A 33 15.86 -15.84 -22.17
C ARG A 33 14.78 -16.77 -21.60
N THR A 34 15.13 -17.59 -20.61
CA THR A 34 14.19 -18.50 -19.92
C THR A 34 13.03 -17.75 -19.28
N THR A 35 13.28 -16.57 -18.70
CA THR A 35 12.22 -15.73 -18.12
C THR A 35 11.27 -15.25 -19.21
N LEU A 36 11.78 -14.68 -20.30
CA LEU A 36 10.95 -14.22 -21.42
C LEU A 36 10.16 -15.37 -22.06
N GLN A 37 10.78 -16.55 -22.22
CA GLN A 37 10.08 -17.73 -22.72
C GLN A 37 8.96 -18.17 -21.78
N SER A 38 9.21 -18.31 -20.49
CA SER A 38 8.14 -18.65 -19.52
C SER A 38 6.99 -17.65 -19.57
N ARG A 39 7.26 -16.36 -19.74
CA ARG A 39 6.23 -15.33 -19.91
C ARG A 39 5.41 -15.51 -21.18
N LEU A 40 6.05 -15.81 -22.31
CA LEU A 40 5.38 -16.10 -23.58
C LEU A 40 4.49 -17.35 -23.48
N TYR A 41 4.90 -18.35 -22.70
CA TYR A 41 4.10 -19.55 -22.40
C TYR A 41 3.03 -19.33 -21.32
N GLY A 42 2.73 -18.08 -20.94
CA GLY A 42 1.63 -17.74 -20.04
C GLY A 42 1.99 -17.72 -18.56
N SER A 43 3.28 -17.79 -18.18
CA SER A 43 3.68 -17.66 -16.79
C SER A 43 3.36 -16.26 -16.25
N GLN A 44 2.50 -16.22 -15.24
CA GLN A 44 2.08 -14.97 -14.62
C GLN A 44 3.12 -14.42 -13.65
N ARG A 45 2.98 -13.14 -13.30
CA ARG A 45 3.87 -12.51 -12.32
C ARG A 45 3.68 -13.24 -11.00
N ARG A 46 4.77 -13.47 -10.26
CA ARG A 46 4.67 -14.14 -8.96
C ARG A 46 3.66 -13.45 -8.03
N ALA A 47 3.60 -12.12 -8.01
CA ALA A 47 2.59 -11.42 -7.22
C ALA A 47 1.14 -11.72 -7.65
N ALA A 48 0.89 -11.84 -8.96
CA ALA A 48 -0.42 -12.18 -9.51
C ALA A 48 -0.78 -13.65 -9.27
N ALA A 49 0.16 -14.57 -9.52
CA ALA A 49 -0.04 -16.01 -9.30
C ALA A 49 -0.34 -16.36 -7.82
N PHE A 50 0.18 -15.55 -6.88
CA PHE A 50 -0.08 -15.72 -5.45
C PHE A 50 -1.23 -14.81 -4.94
N ALA A 51 -1.88 -14.04 -5.80
CA ALA A 51 -2.99 -13.18 -5.41
C ALA A 51 -4.19 -14.01 -4.93
N ASP A 52 -4.50 -15.11 -5.62
CA ASP A 52 -5.62 -16.00 -5.27
C ASP A 52 -5.37 -16.79 -3.98
N LEU A 53 -4.11 -16.88 -3.54
CA LEU A 53 -3.74 -17.49 -2.27
C LEU A 53 -3.87 -16.53 -1.09
N GLN A 54 -4.18 -15.26 -1.35
CA GLN A 54 -4.44 -14.28 -0.30
C GLN A 54 -5.88 -14.39 0.21
N ARG A 55 -6.04 -14.26 1.53
CA ARG A 55 -7.37 -14.27 2.16
C ARG A 55 -8.19 -13.02 1.86
N LEU A 56 -7.53 -11.87 1.68
CA LEU A 56 -8.18 -10.67 1.17
C LEU A 56 -8.08 -10.67 -0.36
N PHE A 57 -9.18 -10.31 -1.01
CA PHE A 57 -9.16 -10.04 -2.45
C PHE A 57 -8.28 -8.81 -2.75
N VAL A 58 -7.72 -8.78 -3.95
CA VAL A 58 -6.87 -7.65 -4.42
C VAL A 58 -7.57 -6.31 -4.24
N SER A 59 -8.87 -6.23 -4.50
CA SER A 59 -9.68 -5.02 -4.33
C SER A 59 -9.85 -4.61 -2.87
N GLN A 60 -9.98 -5.56 -1.95
CA GLN A 60 -10.06 -5.30 -0.51
C GLN A 60 -8.72 -4.85 0.04
N GLU A 61 -7.63 -5.51 -0.39
CA GLU A 61 -6.28 -5.13 -0.02
C GLU A 61 -5.96 -3.70 -0.50
N ALA A 62 -6.36 -3.35 -1.74
CA ALA A 62 -6.20 -2.00 -2.28
C ALA A 62 -6.99 -0.94 -1.49
N LYS A 63 -8.23 -1.23 -1.09
CA LYS A 63 -9.03 -0.33 -0.24
C LYS A 63 -8.39 -0.13 1.13
N LEU A 64 -7.89 -1.21 1.74
CA LEU A 64 -7.18 -1.12 3.02
C LEU A 64 -5.89 -0.31 2.89
N ALA A 65 -5.13 -0.50 1.82
CA ALA A 65 -3.93 0.27 1.53
C ALA A 65 -4.22 1.76 1.34
N SER A 66 -5.28 2.09 0.59
CA SER A 66 -5.75 3.47 0.42
C SER A 66 -6.16 4.10 1.76
N TRP A 67 -6.91 3.38 2.59
CA TRP A 67 -7.26 3.84 3.93
C TRP A 67 -6.02 4.14 4.78
N VAL A 68 -5.02 3.24 4.79
CA VAL A 68 -3.75 3.47 5.51
C VAL A 68 -3.04 4.71 4.98
N GLN A 69 -3.00 4.92 3.66
CA GLN A 69 -2.39 6.09 3.04
C GLN A 69 -3.08 7.39 3.47
N ILE A 70 -4.41 7.44 3.40
CA ILE A 70 -5.21 8.60 3.83
C ILE A 70 -4.94 8.92 5.31
N GLN A 71 -4.92 7.91 6.17
CA GLN A 71 -4.63 8.11 7.59
C GLN A 71 -3.22 8.65 7.82
N ALA A 72 -2.24 8.19 7.05
CA ALA A 72 -0.87 8.70 7.11
C ALA A 72 -0.78 10.16 6.64
N ASP A 73 -1.46 10.51 5.55
CA ASP A 73 -1.53 11.89 5.02
C ASP A 73 -2.21 12.85 6.00
N LEU A 74 -3.16 12.35 6.81
CA LEU A 74 -3.78 13.08 7.91
C LEU A 74 -2.89 13.18 9.17
N GLY A 75 -1.68 12.62 9.15
CA GLY A 75 -0.76 12.58 10.30
C GLY A 75 -1.14 11.55 11.37
N LEU A 76 -2.09 10.67 11.08
CA LEU A 76 -2.65 9.67 11.99
C LEU A 76 -2.34 8.24 11.50
N ALA A 77 -1.10 7.99 11.07
CA ALA A 77 -0.75 6.71 10.44
C ALA A 77 -1.09 5.52 11.38
N PRO A 78 -1.88 4.53 10.92
CA PRO A 78 -2.33 3.44 11.77
C PRO A 78 -1.19 2.54 12.21
N THR A 79 -1.28 2.03 13.43
CA THR A 79 -0.35 1.02 13.94
C THR A 79 -0.54 -0.32 13.23
N HIS A 80 0.48 -1.18 13.28
CA HIS A 80 0.38 -2.54 12.75
C HIS A 80 -0.79 -3.34 13.35
N GLN A 81 -1.11 -3.11 14.63
CA GLN A 81 -2.25 -3.74 15.29
C GLN A 81 -3.57 -3.25 14.69
N GLN A 82 -3.75 -1.94 14.53
CA GLN A 82 -4.96 -1.38 13.91
C GLN A 82 -5.16 -1.87 12.48
N ILE A 83 -4.10 -1.95 11.68
CA ILE A 83 -4.16 -2.50 10.31
C ILE A 83 -4.66 -3.96 10.33
N ARG A 84 -4.13 -4.77 11.26
CA ARG A 84 -4.54 -6.17 11.43
C ARG A 84 -6.00 -6.30 11.85
N GLU A 85 -6.45 -5.47 12.79
CA GLU A 85 -7.83 -5.46 13.28
C GLU A 85 -8.82 -5.07 12.16
N PHE A 86 -8.49 -4.05 11.36
CA PHE A 86 -9.30 -3.68 10.21
C PHE A 86 -9.35 -4.78 9.15
N ALA A 87 -8.21 -5.39 8.83
CA ALA A 87 -8.17 -6.53 7.92
C ALA A 87 -9.02 -7.71 8.42
N GLN A 88 -8.99 -7.99 9.73
CA GLN A 88 -9.82 -9.02 10.34
C GLN A 88 -11.31 -8.69 10.27
N ARG A 89 -11.70 -7.42 10.46
CA ARG A 89 -13.09 -6.98 10.31
C ARG A 89 -13.61 -7.18 8.88
N ILE A 90 -12.77 -6.89 7.87
CA ILE A 90 -13.11 -7.13 6.47
C ILE A 90 -13.35 -8.63 6.23
N LEU A 91 -12.49 -9.51 6.76
CA LEU A 91 -12.65 -10.96 6.64
C LEU A 91 -13.91 -11.47 7.33
N ASN A 92 -14.15 -11.01 8.56
CA ASN A 92 -15.33 -11.40 9.33
C ASN A 92 -16.63 -11.00 8.59
N ALA A 93 -16.65 -9.82 7.95
CA ALA A 93 -17.80 -9.37 7.15
C ALA A 93 -18.04 -10.25 5.90
N MET A 94 -17.03 -10.98 5.45
CA MET A 94 -17.11 -11.95 4.34
C MET A 94 -17.40 -13.38 4.82
N GLY A 95 -17.63 -13.58 6.12
CA GLY A 95 -17.85 -14.91 6.71
C GLY A 95 -16.57 -15.67 7.06
N ASP A 96 -15.39 -15.08 6.88
CA ASP A 96 -14.12 -15.68 7.28
C ASP A 96 -13.72 -15.21 8.69
N THR A 97 -13.98 -16.06 9.69
CA THR A 97 -13.71 -15.79 11.10
C THR A 97 -12.32 -16.24 11.56
N GLN A 98 -11.50 -16.81 10.66
CA GLN A 98 -10.19 -17.32 11.04
C GLN A 98 -9.24 -16.17 11.39
N PRO A 99 -8.38 -16.29 12.42
CA PRO A 99 -7.44 -15.23 12.76
C PRO A 99 -6.39 -15.06 11.66
N LEU A 100 -6.02 -13.81 11.38
CA LEU A 100 -4.89 -13.51 10.48
C LEU A 100 -3.55 -14.03 11.06
N GLY A 101 -2.60 -14.44 10.22
CA GLY A 101 -1.28 -14.89 10.70
C GLY A 101 -0.43 -13.74 11.27
N LYS A 102 0.48 -14.00 12.23
CA LYS A 102 1.32 -12.96 12.88
C LYS A 102 2.15 -12.12 11.88
N ARG A 103 2.59 -12.74 10.77
CA ARG A 103 3.41 -12.09 9.72
C ARG A 103 2.59 -11.38 8.64
N TRP A 104 1.27 -11.41 8.72
CA TRP A 104 0.40 -10.90 7.66
C TRP A 104 0.60 -9.41 7.39
N VAL A 105 0.70 -8.58 8.43
CA VAL A 105 0.90 -7.12 8.28
C VAL A 105 2.23 -6.81 7.59
N ASN A 106 3.31 -7.51 7.94
CA ASN A 106 4.61 -7.36 7.28
C ASN A 106 4.54 -7.73 5.80
N ALA A 107 3.78 -8.78 5.46
CA ALA A 107 3.55 -9.17 4.08
C ALA A 107 2.70 -8.13 3.33
N PHE A 108 1.66 -7.59 3.96
CA PHE A 108 0.83 -6.51 3.45
C PHE A 108 1.64 -5.25 3.13
N ILE A 109 2.48 -4.79 4.06
CA ILE A 109 3.36 -3.62 3.84
C ILE A 109 4.36 -3.90 2.71
N ARG A 110 4.91 -5.12 2.63
CA ARG A 110 5.82 -5.50 1.54
C ARG A 110 5.15 -5.49 0.17
N ARG A 111 3.86 -5.82 0.09
CA ARG A 111 3.07 -5.76 -1.15
C ARG A 111 2.62 -4.35 -1.49
N ASN A 112 2.51 -3.46 -0.50
CA ASN A 112 2.05 -2.08 -0.64
C ASN A 112 3.16 -1.09 -0.23
N PRO A 113 4.23 -0.94 -1.03
CA PRO A 113 5.41 -0.15 -0.65
C PRO A 113 5.14 1.35 -0.47
N SER A 114 4.06 1.90 -1.06
CA SER A 114 3.64 3.29 -0.88
C SER A 114 3.44 3.64 0.61
N ILE A 115 2.89 2.71 1.38
CA ILE A 115 2.64 2.86 2.83
C ILE A 115 3.94 3.05 3.62
N LYS A 116 5.04 2.43 3.19
CA LYS A 116 6.31 2.42 3.94
C LYS A 116 7.00 3.78 3.95
N VAL A 117 6.78 4.61 2.92
CA VAL A 117 7.43 5.91 2.77
C VAL A 117 6.94 6.91 3.82
N GLN A 118 5.71 6.70 4.32
CA GLN A 118 5.03 7.56 5.26
C GLN A 118 5.15 7.04 6.70
N ARG A 119 6.36 7.08 7.28
CA ARG A 119 6.50 6.86 8.74
C ARG A 119 5.81 8.00 9.48
N SER A 120 4.85 7.69 10.35
CA SER A 120 4.28 8.66 11.27
C SER A 120 5.39 9.26 12.15
N ARG A 121 5.29 10.56 12.39
CA ARG A 121 6.05 11.25 13.44
C ARG A 121 5.22 11.19 14.72
N SER A 122 5.85 10.87 15.84
CA SER A 122 5.17 10.98 17.13
C SER A 122 4.78 12.44 17.36
N ILE A 123 3.51 12.68 17.66
CA ILE A 123 3.07 14.00 18.12
C ILE A 123 3.63 14.20 19.53
N ASP A 124 4.18 15.38 19.80
CA ASP A 124 4.65 15.76 21.13
C ASP A 124 3.50 15.59 22.14
N SER A 125 3.76 14.86 23.24
CA SER A 125 2.75 14.57 24.26
C SER A 125 2.17 15.85 24.86
N ARG A 126 2.93 16.95 24.92
CA ARG A 126 2.44 18.26 25.36
C ARG A 126 1.39 18.82 24.41
N ARG A 127 1.51 18.58 23.11
CA ARG A 127 0.51 19.01 22.12
C ARG A 127 -0.77 18.20 22.23
N VAL A 128 -0.65 16.88 22.45
CA VAL A 128 -1.82 16.01 22.64
C VAL A 128 -2.56 16.38 23.94
N ASN A 129 -1.83 16.52 25.05
CA ASN A 129 -2.41 16.83 26.35
C ASN A 129 -2.89 18.30 26.46
N GLY A 130 -2.27 19.20 25.71
CA GLY A 130 -2.65 20.62 25.65
C GLY A 130 -3.93 20.88 24.86
N ALA A 131 -4.34 19.96 23.98
CA ALA A 131 -5.59 20.02 23.23
C ALA A 131 -6.80 19.58 24.09
N SER A 132 -6.95 20.14 25.29
CA SER A 132 -8.08 19.84 26.15
C SER A 132 -9.36 20.53 25.64
N ALA A 133 -10.53 19.97 25.97
CA ALA A 133 -11.81 20.56 25.59
C ALA A 133 -11.97 21.99 26.10
N GLU A 134 -11.35 22.33 27.24
CA GLU A 134 -11.35 23.69 27.77
C GLU A 134 -10.49 24.64 26.91
N VAL A 135 -9.28 24.23 26.56
CA VAL A 135 -8.37 25.03 25.71
C VAL A 135 -9.00 25.27 24.34
N ILE A 136 -9.58 24.22 23.73
CA ILE A 136 -10.26 24.32 22.43
C ILE A 136 -11.48 25.24 22.53
N ARG A 137 -12.34 25.07 23.54
CA ARG A 137 -13.52 25.94 23.73
C ARG A 137 -13.13 27.39 23.94
N ASN A 138 -12.10 27.66 24.74
CA ASN A 138 -11.63 29.03 24.95
C ASN A 138 -11.03 29.64 23.68
N TRP A 139 -10.30 28.86 22.87
CA TRP A 139 -9.83 29.30 21.56
C TRP A 139 -10.98 29.70 20.61
N PHE A 140 -12.04 28.90 20.53
CA PHE A 140 -13.21 29.24 19.72
C PHE A 140 -13.96 30.49 20.21
N LYS A 141 -13.94 30.78 21.53
CA LYS A 141 -14.50 32.04 22.05
C LYS A 141 -13.72 33.26 21.53
N TYR A 142 -12.40 33.16 21.40
CA TYR A 142 -11.59 34.24 20.82
C TYR A 142 -11.85 34.44 19.33
N LEU A 143 -12.13 33.36 18.57
CA LEU A 143 -12.55 33.46 17.17
C LEU A 143 -13.94 34.10 17.00
N ALA A 144 -14.83 33.95 17.99
CA ALA A 144 -16.17 34.52 17.98
C ALA A 144 -16.20 36.02 18.33
N ILE A 145 -15.06 36.67 18.54
CA ILE A 145 -14.97 38.12 18.75
C ILE A 145 -15.23 38.83 17.41
N LEU A 146 -16.25 39.72 17.41
CA LEU A 146 -16.76 40.45 16.23
C LEU A 146 -15.72 41.25 15.44
N VAL A 147 -14.55 41.54 16.01
CA VAL A 147 -13.45 42.25 15.34
C VAL A 147 -12.73 41.36 14.30
N ILE A 148 -12.77 40.04 14.45
CA ILE A 148 -12.12 39.09 13.52
C ILE A 148 -13.09 38.60 12.43
N SER A 149 -14.41 38.64 12.66
CA SER A 149 -15.42 38.22 11.68
C SER A 149 -15.74 39.27 10.60
N ALA A 150 -15.09 40.43 10.63
CA ALA A 150 -15.35 41.57 9.75
C ALA A 150 -14.24 41.81 8.69
N ILE A 151 -13.30 40.86 8.55
CA ILE A 151 -12.34 40.76 7.43
C ILE A 151 -12.74 39.55 6.59
#